data_AF-A0A356WD91-F1
#
_entry.id   AF-A0A356WD91-F1
#
_cell.length_a   1.000
_cell.length_b   1.000
_cell.length_c   1.000
_cell.angle_alpha   90.00
_cell.angle_beta   90.00
_cell.angle_gamma   90.00
#
_symmetry.space_group_name_H-M   'P 1'
#
loop_
_entity.id
_entity.type
_entity.pdbx_description
1 polymer ?
#
loop_
_entity_poly.entity_id
_entity_poly.type
_entity_poly.pdbx_seq_one_letter_code
_entity_poly.pdbx_strand_id
1 'polypeptide(L)' 'LIIRDLGSLNGTYVNQARVDEFALHHGDELQVGKFRMVLFSKADILS' A
#
# COMPACT_ATOMS: atom_id res chain seq x y z
N LEU A 1 0.58 -4.62 -8.34
CA LEU A 1 1.12 -5.41 -7.21
C LEU A 1 -0.06 -5.73 -6.29
N ILE A 2 -0.19 -6.95 -5.78
CA ILE A 2 -1.28 -7.28 -4.83
C ILE A 2 -0.73 -7.23 -3.41
N ILE A 3 -1.44 -6.57 -2.51
CA ILE A 3 -1.21 -6.65 -1.07
C ILE A 3 -2.36 -7.38 -0.39
N ARG A 4 -2.02 -8.21 0.60
CA ARG A 4 -2.98 -8.94 1.43
C ARG A 4 -2.56 -8.82 2.89
N ASP A 5 -3.49 -8.43 3.75
CA ASP A 5 -3.28 -8.46 5.19
C ASP A 5 -3.38 -9.90 5.70
N LEU A 6 -2.39 -10.35 6.47
CA LEU A 6 -2.31 -11.72 7.00
C LEU A 6 -2.57 -11.78 8.52
N GLY A 7 -3.23 -10.74 9.06
CA GLY A 7 -3.51 -10.62 10.49
C GLY A 7 -2.59 -9.62 11.19
N SER A 8 -2.29 -8.50 10.53
CA SER A 8 -1.57 -7.40 11.16
C SER A 8 -2.34 -6.87 12.38
N LEU A 9 -1.63 -6.57 13.47
CA LEU A 9 -2.22 -6.18 14.75
C LEU A 9 -3.17 -4.97 14.65
N ASN A 10 -2.83 -3.99 13.81
CA ASN A 10 -3.58 -2.73 13.65
C ASN A 10 -4.31 -2.62 12.29
N GLY A 11 -4.24 -3.65 11.46
CA GLY A 11 -4.70 -3.62 10.07
C GLY A 11 -3.70 -3.02 9.08
N THR A 12 -3.94 -3.32 7.80
CA THR A 12 -3.28 -2.70 6.64
C THR A 12 -4.21 -1.68 6.00
N TYR A 13 -3.67 -0.54 5.57
CA TYR A 13 -4.45 0.55 4.99
C TYR A 13 -3.87 0.99 3.65
N VAL A 14 -4.73 1.27 2.69
CA VAL A 14 -4.37 1.91 1.41
C VAL A 14 -5.21 3.17 1.27
N ASN A 15 -4.55 4.31 1.03
CA ASN A 15 -5.20 5.62 0.90
C ASN A 15 -6.17 5.91 2.07
N GLN A 16 -5.71 5.63 3.30
CA GLN A 16 -6.46 5.76 4.56
C GLN A 16 -7.66 4.82 4.75
N ALA A 17 -7.93 3.92 3.79
CA ALA A 17 -8.96 2.88 3.91
C ALA A 17 -8.34 1.55 4.37
N ARG A 18 -8.95 0.90 5.37
CA ARG A 18 -8.53 -0.45 5.82
C ARG A 18 -8.86 -1.48 4.75
N VAL A 19 -7.91 -2.36 4.43
CA VAL A 19 -8.07 -3.40 3.39
C VAL A 19 -7.59 -4.75 3.88
N ASP A 20 -8.29 -5.81 3.47
CA ASP A 20 -7.83 -7.19 3.65
C ASP A 20 -7.05 -7.68 2.41
N GLU A 21 -7.44 -7.24 1.21
CA GLU A 21 -6.72 -7.42 -0.05
C GLU A 21 -6.93 -6.21 -0.96
N PHE A 22 -5.88 -5.76 -1.65
CA PHE A 22 -5.96 -4.63 -2.57
C PHE A 22 -4.94 -4.74 -3.70
N ALA A 23 -5.34 -4.33 -4.91
CA ALA A 23 -4.45 -4.19 -6.05
C ALA A 23 -3.85 -2.77 -6.05
N LEU A 24 -2.58 -2.65 -5.68
CA LEU A 24 -1.87 -1.38 -5.64
C LEU A 24 -1.56 -0.86 -7.04
N HIS A 25 -1.77 0.45 -7.21
CA HIS A 25 -1.45 1.27 -8.36
C HIS A 25 -0.38 2.30 -8.04
N HIS A 26 0.19 2.90 -9.07
CA HIS A 26 1.10 4.03 -8.93
C HIS A 26 0.46 5.14 -8.08
N GLY A 27 1.20 5.68 -7.13
CA GLY A 27 0.81 6.78 -6.26
C GLY A 27 0.03 6.34 -5.01
N ASP A 28 -0.37 5.07 -4.90
CA ASP A 28 -1.09 4.61 -3.70
C ASP A 28 -0.21 4.69 -2.44
N GLU A 29 -0.79 5.26 -1.38
CA GLU A 29 -0.18 5.29 -0.05
C GLU A 29 -0.56 4.03 0.71
N LEU A 30 0.44 3.22 1.05
CA LEU A 30 0.32 2.06 1.91
C LEU A 30 0.73 2.40 3.34
N GLN A 31 -0.08 2.00 4.32
CA GLN A 31 0.24 2.09 5.73
C GLN A 31 0.11 0.72 6.42
N VAL A 32 1.15 0.34 7.17
CA VAL A 32 1.17 -0.84 8.05
C VAL A 32 1.66 -0.40 9.42
N GLY A 33 0.75 -0.36 10.40
CA GLY A 33 1.04 0.22 11.72
C GLY A 33 1.49 1.68 11.60
N LYS A 34 2.72 1.97 12.04
CA LYS A 34 3.32 3.32 11.99
C LYS A 34 4.09 3.61 10.69
N PHE A 35 4.33 2.60 9.86
CA PHE A 35 5.11 2.74 8.64
C PHE A 35 4.21 3.18 7.50
N ARG A 36 4.70 4.12 6.68
CA ARG A 36 4.04 4.61 5.46
C ARG A 36 4.97 4.48 4.27
N MET A 37 4.42 4.07 3.15
CA MET A 37 5.12 3.86 1.88
C MET A 37 4.24 4.37 0.74
N VAL A 38 4.85 4.84 -0.34
CA VAL A 38 4.14 5.19 -1.58
C VAL A 38 4.65 4.31 -2.70
N LEU A 39 3.73 3.72 -3.48
CA LEU A 39 4.12 2.90 -4.63
C LEU A 39 4.44 3.78 -5.83
N PHE A 40 5.70 3.75 -6.28
CA PHE A 40 6.11 4.37 -7.55
C PHE A 40 6.26 3.31 -8.63
N SER A 41 5.81 3.65 -9.84
CA SER A 41 6.04 2.78 -11.00
C SER A 41 7.43 3.05 -11.55
N LYS A 42 8.00 2.03 -12.21
CA LYS A 42 9.32 2.17 -12.85
C LYS A 42 9.34 3.29 -13.91
N ALA A 43 8.21 3.58 -14.55
CA ALA A 43 8.12 4.64 -15.55
C ALA A 43 8.41 6.03 -14.95
N ASP A 44 8.01 6.28 -13.70
CA ASP A 44 8.13 7.59 -13.06
C ASP A 44 9.52 7.85 -12.48
N ILE A 45 10.29 6.79 -12.22
CA ILE A 45 11.67 6.91 -11.73
C ILE A 45 12.66 7.13 -12.89
N LEU A 46 12.24 6.78 -14.12
CA LEU A 46 13.07 6.86 -15.32
C LEU A 46 12.72 8.06 -16.23
N SER A 47 11.75 8.88 -15.82
CA SER A 47 11.40 10.17 -16.45
C SER A 47 12.17 11.31 -15.80
#